data_AF-A0A2N2TGF9-F1
#
_entry.id   AF-A0A2N2TGF9-F1
#
_cell.length_a   1.000
_cell.length_b   1.000
_cell.length_c   1.000
_cell.angle_alpha   90.00
_cell.angle_beta   90.00
_cell.angle_gamma   90.00
#
_symmetry.space_group_name_H-M   'P 1'
#
loop_
_entity.id
_entity.type
_entity.pdbx_description
1 polymer ?
#
loop_
_entity_poly.entity_id
_entity_poly.type
_entity_poly.pdbx_seq_one_letter_code
_entity_poly.pdbx_strand_id
1 'polypeptide(L)'
;MRRKSGFTLIELLVVLALIALLLTIAMPRYFGSLDRSRETVLKENLKVLRTTLDKFQADTGQYPEALDELVARQYLRAVPVDPITESATTWVIVPHQNPEVRGIFDVRSGAQGKSRSGVPFGEM
;
A
#
# COMPACT_ATOMS: atom_id res chain seq x y z
N MET A 1 -6.03 -62.17 -19.68
CA MET A 1 -7.04 -61.12 -19.37
C MET A 1 -6.54 -60.33 -18.15
N ARG A 2 -6.16 -59.06 -18.31
CA ARG A 2 -5.72 -58.22 -17.18
C ARG A 2 -6.94 -57.75 -16.40
N ARG A 3 -7.10 -58.16 -15.14
CA ARG A 3 -8.12 -57.59 -14.25
C ARG A 3 -7.78 -56.12 -14.01
N LYS A 4 -8.67 -55.22 -14.42
CA LYS A 4 -8.59 -53.81 -14.02
C LYS A 4 -8.99 -53.73 -12.55
N SER A 5 -8.05 -53.39 -11.68
CA SER A 5 -8.32 -53.02 -10.29
C SER A 5 -9.03 -51.66 -10.28
N GLY A 6 -10.28 -51.63 -9.81
CA GLY A 6 -11.03 -50.39 -9.57
C GLY A 6 -10.75 -49.83 -8.18
N PHE A 7 -10.92 -48.52 -8.01
CA PHE A 7 -10.83 -47.85 -6.71
C PHE A 7 -11.95 -48.30 -5.78
N THR A 8 -11.64 -48.41 -4.48
CA THR A 8 -12.64 -48.64 -3.44
C THR A 8 -13.31 -47.34 -3.01
N LEU A 9 -14.55 -47.42 -2.53
CA LEU A 9 -15.24 -46.26 -1.94
C LEU A 9 -14.47 -45.69 -0.74
N ILE A 10 -13.82 -46.57 0.05
CA ILE A 10 -13.02 -46.19 1.21
C ILE A 10 -11.80 -45.37 0.78
N GLU A 11 -11.09 -45.75 -0.28
CA GLU A 11 -9.96 -44.96 -0.80
C GLU A 11 -10.39 -43.56 -1.21
N LEU A 12 -11.52 -43.42 -1.89
CA LEU A 12 -12.02 -42.10 -2.28
C LEU A 12 -12.35 -41.23 -1.07
N LEU A 13 -12.95 -41.82 -0.02
CA LEU A 13 -13.26 -41.12 1.22
C LEU A 13 -12.00 -40.65 1.95
N VAL A 14 -10.96 -41.49 2.03
CA VAL A 14 -9.68 -41.12 2.65
C VAL A 14 -9.00 -40.00 1.86
N VAL A 15 -9.02 -40.06 0.53
CA VAL A 15 -8.42 -39.01 -0.32
C VAL A 15 -9.15 -37.68 -0.14
N LEU A 16 -10.49 -37.68 -0.13
CA LEU A 16 -11.28 -36.46 0.11
C LEU A 16 -11.03 -35.88 1.51
N ALA A 17 -10.92 -36.73 2.54
CA ALA A 17 -10.58 -36.30 3.89
C ALA A 17 -9.19 -35.65 3.96
N LEU A 18 -8.19 -36.22 3.27
CA LEU A 18 -6.85 -35.64 3.20
C LEU A 18 -6.83 -34.31 2.44
N ILE A 19 -7.57 -34.18 1.33
CA ILE A 19 -7.68 -32.91 0.58
C ILE A 19 -8.32 -31.83 1.47
N ALA A 20 -9.41 -32.13 2.18
CA ALA A 20 -10.05 -31.19 3.09
C ALA A 20 -9.11 -30.73 4.24
N LEU A 21 -8.32 -31.65 4.79
CA LEU A 21 -7.31 -31.34 5.81
C LEU A 21 -6.21 -30.41 5.26
N LEU A 22 -5.68 -30.70 4.08
CA LEU A 22 -4.63 -29.90 3.45
C LEU A 22 -5.10 -28.47 3.11
N LEU A 23 -6.33 -28.33 2.60
CA LEU A 23 -6.91 -27.02 2.28
C LEU A 23 -7.04 -26.13 3.53
N THR A 24 -7.32 -26.72 4.70
CA THR A 24 -7.42 -26.01 5.98
C THR A 24 -6.07 -25.37 6.39
N ILE A 25 -4.94 -26.00 6.04
CA ILE A 25 -3.59 -25.54 6.43
C ILE A 25 -2.98 -24.58 5.39
N ALA A 26 -3.35 -24.72 4.11
CA ALA A 26 -2.68 -24.02 3.00
C ALA A 26 -3.09 -22.54 2.83
N MET A 27 -4.31 -22.16 3.22
CA MET A 27 -4.89 -20.85 2.87
C MET A 27 -4.32 -19.60 3.58
N PRO A 28 -3.88 -19.61 4.86
CA PRO A 28 -3.70 -18.37 5.62
C PRO A 28 -2.43 -17.55 5.31
N ARG A 29 -1.50 -18.04 4.46
CA ARG A 29 -0.18 -17.39 4.31
C ARG A 29 -0.10 -16.28 3.25
N TYR A 30 -1.04 -16.20 2.31
CA TYR A 30 -0.92 -15.29 1.16
C TYR A 30 -1.27 -13.84 1.47
N PHE A 31 -2.31 -13.60 2.28
CA PHE A 31 -2.82 -12.23 2.48
C PHE A 31 -1.88 -11.32 3.27
N GLY A 32 -1.18 -11.85 4.28
CA GLY A 32 -0.31 -11.04 5.14
C GLY A 32 0.95 -10.46 4.46
N SER A 33 1.39 -11.03 3.34
CA SER A 33 2.57 -10.55 2.59
C SER A 33 2.23 -9.35 1.70
N LEU A 34 1.03 -9.34 1.10
CA LEU A 34 0.59 -8.26 0.23
C LEU A 34 0.37 -6.97 1.03
N ASP A 35 -0.30 -7.06 2.18
CA ASP A 35 -0.56 -5.89 3.04
C ASP A 35 0.74 -5.28 3.55
N ARG A 36 1.72 -6.12 3.95
CA ARG A 36 3.05 -5.64 4.35
C ARG A 36 3.76 -4.92 3.22
N SER A 37 3.63 -5.43 2.00
CA SER A 37 4.26 -4.83 0.82
C SER A 37 3.64 -3.47 0.50
N ARG A 38 2.30 -3.37 0.54
CA ARG A 38 1.58 -2.11 0.38
C ARG A 38 1.96 -1.08 1.46
N GLU A 39 2.04 -1.48 2.72
CA GLU A 39 2.50 -0.60 3.81
C GLU A 39 3.94 -0.10 3.61
N THR A 40 4.82 -0.95 3.12
CA THR A 40 6.22 -0.60 2.86
C THR A 40 6.31 0.42 1.72
N VAL A 41 5.57 0.19 0.63
CA VAL A 41 5.48 1.11 -0.50
C VAL A 41 4.86 2.43 -0.07
N LEU A 42 3.83 2.41 0.79
CA LEU A 42 3.19 3.64 1.28
C LEU A 42 4.20 4.52 2.02
N LYS A 43 4.97 3.94 2.94
CA LYS A 43 5.99 4.66 3.70
C LYS A 43 7.06 5.26 2.80
N GLU A 44 7.51 4.51 1.79
CA GLU A 44 8.49 5.02 0.84
C GLU A 44 7.92 6.15 -0.02
N ASN A 45 6.69 6.02 -0.53
CA ASN A 45 6.02 7.05 -1.31
C ASN A 45 5.83 8.35 -0.48
N LEU A 46 5.39 8.24 0.77
CA LEU A 46 5.27 9.37 1.70
C LEU A 46 6.62 10.04 1.93
N LYS A 47 7.67 9.26 2.15
CA LYS A 47 9.03 9.77 2.34
C LYS A 47 9.54 10.52 1.11
N VAL A 48 9.35 9.96 -0.08
CA VAL A 48 9.74 10.58 -1.35
C VAL A 48 8.98 11.88 -1.55
N LEU A 49 7.66 11.89 -1.34
CA LEU A 49 6.84 13.10 -1.45
C LEU A 49 7.32 14.19 -0.49
N ARG A 50 7.42 13.90 0.81
CA ARG A 50 7.88 14.86 1.83
C ARG A 50 9.26 15.43 1.52
N THR A 51 10.22 14.55 1.20
CA THR A 51 11.58 14.97 0.84
C THR A 51 11.58 15.87 -0.41
N THR A 52 10.66 15.61 -1.35
CA THR A 52 10.54 16.40 -2.58
C THR A 52 9.88 17.76 -2.32
N LEU A 53 8.91 17.83 -1.41
CA LEU A 53 8.33 19.10 -0.94
C LEU A 53 9.40 19.98 -0.28
N ASP A 54 10.20 19.40 0.62
CA ASP A 54 11.30 20.09 1.28
C ASP A 54 12.33 20.59 0.26
N LYS A 55 12.66 19.76 -0.73
CA LYS A 55 13.57 20.15 -1.81
C LYS A 55 13.01 21.30 -2.66
N PHE A 56 11.73 21.23 -3.01
CA PHE A 56 11.07 22.29 -3.77
C PHE A 56 11.08 23.61 -3.01
N GLN A 57 10.83 23.57 -1.70
CA GLN A 57 10.89 24.74 -0.83
C GLN A 57 12.31 25.28 -0.71
N ALA A 58 13.31 24.42 -0.59
CA ALA A 58 14.72 24.82 -0.56
C ALA A 58 15.16 25.53 -1.86
N ASP A 59 14.66 25.07 -3.02
CA ASP A 59 15.04 25.62 -4.32
C ASP A 59 14.27 26.90 -4.70
N THR A 60 12.98 27.00 -4.32
CA THR A 60 12.09 28.08 -4.76
C THR A 60 11.72 29.08 -3.66
N GLY A 61 12.02 28.75 -2.41
CA GLY A 61 11.66 29.52 -1.22
C GLY A 61 10.20 29.36 -0.76
N GLN A 62 9.37 28.57 -1.48
CA GLN A 62 7.95 28.37 -1.18
C GLN A 62 7.57 26.89 -1.37
N TYR A 63 6.56 26.41 -0.64
CA TYR A 63 6.00 25.08 -0.90
C TYR A 63 5.09 25.11 -2.14
N PRO A 64 4.94 24.00 -2.88
CA PRO A 64 4.08 23.96 -4.06
C PRO A 64 2.61 24.10 -3.66
N GLU A 65 1.78 24.67 -4.54
CA GLU A 65 0.33 24.80 -4.28
C GLU A 65 -0.44 23.50 -4.57
N ALA A 66 0.12 22.67 -5.46
CA ALA A 66 -0.45 21.38 -5.87
C ALA A 66 0.66 20.34 -6.08
N LEU A 67 0.36 19.05 -5.84
CA LEU A 67 1.33 17.97 -6.10
C LEU A 67 1.71 17.87 -7.58
N ASP A 68 0.80 18.24 -8.48
CA ASP A 68 1.06 18.27 -9.92
C ASP A 68 2.14 19.28 -10.31
N GLU A 69 2.36 20.32 -9.50
CA GLU A 69 3.44 21.28 -9.72
C GLU A 69 4.82 20.61 -9.62
N LEU A 70 4.97 19.63 -8.72
CA LEU A 70 6.20 18.85 -8.60
C LEU A 70 6.50 18.06 -9.88
N VAL A 71 5.47 17.63 -10.60
CA VAL A 71 5.62 16.93 -11.89
C VAL A 71 5.94 17.95 -12.99
N ALA A 72 5.20 19.05 -13.05
CA ALA A 72 5.40 20.11 -14.04
C ALA A 72 6.81 20.70 -13.97
N ARG A 73 7.36 20.86 -12.75
CA ARG A 73 8.73 21.35 -12.52
C ARG A 73 9.79 20.25 -12.49
N GLN A 74 9.45 19.01 -12.87
CA GLN A 74 10.37 17.87 -12.99
C GLN A 74 11.06 17.44 -11.69
N TYR A 75 10.49 17.78 -10.53
CA TYR A 75 10.91 17.24 -9.23
C TYR A 75 10.47 15.78 -9.09
N LEU A 76 9.30 15.44 -9.64
CA LEU A 76 8.78 14.09 -9.77
C LEU A 76 8.54 13.75 -11.24
N ARG A 77 8.65 12.47 -11.58
CA ARG A 77 8.22 11.98 -12.91
C ARG A 77 6.70 11.87 -13.01
N ALA A 78 6.07 11.52 -11.90
CA ALA A 78 4.62 11.45 -11.72
C ALA A 78 4.33 11.47 -10.21
N VAL A 79 3.13 11.90 -9.83
CA VAL A 79 2.68 11.77 -8.44
C VAL A 79 2.50 10.27 -8.13
N PRO A 80 3.15 9.73 -7.09
CA PRO A 80 3.00 8.32 -6.73
C PRO A 80 1.57 8.01 -6.29
N VAL A 81 1.14 6.78 -6.58
CA VAL A 81 -0.16 6.25 -6.16
C VAL A 81 -0.06 5.80 -4.70
N ASP A 82 -1.08 6.09 -3.90
CA ASP A 82 -1.23 5.51 -2.56
C ASP A 82 -1.58 4.02 -2.71
N PRO A 83 -0.74 3.09 -2.26
CA PRO A 83 -0.94 1.65 -2.48
C PRO A 83 -2.04 1.03 -1.61
N ILE A 84 -2.62 1.79 -0.67
CA ILE A 84 -3.72 1.34 0.18
C ILE A 84 -5.07 1.77 -0.41
N THR A 85 -5.17 3.00 -0.92
CA THR A 85 -6.38 3.48 -1.61
C THR A 85 -6.38 3.18 -3.11
N GLU A 86 -5.22 2.80 -3.65
CA GLU A 86 -4.96 2.57 -5.08
C GLU A 86 -5.21 3.82 -5.95
N SER A 87 -5.03 5.02 -5.37
CA SER A 87 -5.26 6.30 -6.06
C SER A 87 -4.13 7.32 -5.82
N ALA A 88 -3.84 8.15 -6.83
CA ALA A 88 -2.91 9.29 -6.72
C ALA A 88 -3.59 10.58 -6.24
N THR A 89 -4.92 10.60 -6.10
CA THR A 89 -5.68 11.82 -5.73
C THR A 89 -6.17 11.83 -4.28
N THR A 90 -6.00 10.73 -3.56
CA THR A 90 -6.47 10.57 -2.17
C THR A 90 -5.49 11.09 -1.13
N TRP A 91 -4.38 11.69 -1.55
CA TRP A 91 -3.42 12.29 -0.64
C TRP A 91 -4.06 13.44 0.13
N VAL A 92 -3.94 13.41 1.45
CA VAL A 92 -4.40 14.48 2.34
C VAL A 92 -3.28 15.48 2.51
N ILE A 93 -3.54 16.71 2.05
CA ILE A 93 -2.62 17.83 2.16
C ILE A 93 -2.71 18.41 3.57
N VAL A 94 -1.55 18.60 4.20
CA VAL A 94 -1.43 19.24 5.51
C VAL A 94 -0.74 20.58 5.34
N PRO A 95 -1.41 21.70 5.65
CA PRO A 95 -0.79 23.01 5.63
C PRO A 95 0.21 23.16 6.79
N HIS A 96 1.14 24.10 6.64
CA HIS A 96 2.07 24.44 7.71
C HIS A 96 1.35 25.09 8.91
N GLN A 97 1.87 24.90 10.13
CA GLN A 97 1.27 25.46 11.35
C GLN A 97 1.34 27.00 11.40
N ASN A 98 2.39 27.59 10.82
CA ASN A 98 2.47 29.04 10.62
C ASN A 98 1.61 29.43 9.39
N PRO A 99 0.53 30.23 9.56
CA PRO A 99 -0.34 30.65 8.47
C PRO A 99 0.33 31.49 7.37
N GLU A 100 1.51 32.05 7.64
CA GLU A 100 2.28 32.82 6.66
C GLU A 100 2.92 31.91 5.59
N VAL A 101 3.20 30.66 5.94
CA VAL A 101 3.80 29.69 5.03
C VAL A 101 2.70 29.08 4.18
N ARG A 102 2.67 29.46 2.90
CA ARG A 102 1.72 28.94 1.92
C ARG A 102 2.24 27.68 1.24
N GLY A 103 1.30 26.86 0.76
CA GLY A 103 1.56 25.63 0.01
C GLY A 103 1.46 24.36 0.84
N ILE A 104 1.76 23.24 0.18
CA ILE A 104 1.70 21.89 0.73
C ILE A 104 2.97 21.64 1.54
N PHE A 105 2.85 21.69 2.87
CA PHE A 105 3.97 21.40 3.78
C PHE A 105 4.18 19.90 3.98
N ASP A 106 3.09 19.17 4.22
CA ASP A 106 3.13 17.73 4.45
C ASP A 106 1.98 17.03 3.69
N VAL A 107 2.18 15.74 3.43
CA VAL A 107 1.22 14.86 2.76
C VAL A 107 1.02 13.61 3.60
N ARG A 108 -0.24 13.18 3.71
CA ARG A 108 -0.65 11.99 4.44
C ARG A 108 -1.51 11.09 3.55
N SER A 109 -1.52 9.80 3.85
CA SER A 109 -2.43 8.87 3.18
C SER A 109 -3.89 9.20 3.54
N GLY A 110 -4.76 9.18 2.54
CA GLY A 110 -6.21 9.24 2.75
C GLY A 110 -6.85 7.89 3.09
N ALA A 111 -6.04 6.83 3.23
CA ALA A 111 -6.53 5.51 3.57
C ALA A 111 -7.16 5.48 4.96
N GLN A 112 -8.31 4.82 5.05
CA GLN A 112 -8.95 4.53 6.33
C GLN A 112 -8.31 3.31 6.99
N GLY A 113 -8.34 3.28 8.33
CA GLY A 113 -7.83 2.16 9.11
C GLY A 113 -6.41 2.36 9.63
N LYS A 114 -5.81 1.26 10.07
CA LYS A 114 -4.52 1.22 10.75
C LYS A 114 -3.62 0.19 10.09
N SER A 115 -2.34 0.47 10.14
CA SER A 115 -1.30 -0.50 9.80
C SER A 115 -1.28 -1.69 10.73
N ARG A 116 -0.51 -2.70 10.33
CA ARG A 116 -0.18 -3.86 11.15
C ARG A 116 0.48 -3.50 12.48
N SER A 117 1.14 -2.34 12.58
CA SER A 117 1.69 -1.82 13.85
C SER A 117 0.70 -0.99 14.67
N GLY A 118 -0.54 -0.83 14.21
CA GLY A 118 -1.59 -0.08 14.90
C GLY A 118 -1.58 1.44 14.65
N VAL A 119 -0.63 1.93 13.85
CA VAL A 119 -0.54 3.36 13.46
C VAL A 119 -1.57 3.64 12.37
N PRO A 120 -2.44 4.65 12.51
CA PRO A 120 -3.35 5.09 11.45
C PRO A 120 -2.60 5.45 10.16
N PHE A 121 -3.15 5.11 8.99
CA PHE A 121 -2.47 5.43 7.72
C PHE A 121 -2.29 6.93 7.50
N GLY A 122 -3.23 7.75 7.97
CA GLY A 122 -3.11 9.21 7.97
C GLY A 122 -2.09 9.77 8.97
N GLU A 123 -1.45 8.94 9.79
CA GLU A 123 -0.40 9.34 10.75
C GLU A 123 0.97 8.73 10.42
N MET A 124 1.08 8.00 9.31
CA MET A 124 2.36 7.48 8.80
C MET A 124 3.27 8.57 8.23
#